data_AF-A0A922MCG1-F1
#
_entry.id   AF-A0A922MCG1-F1
#
_cell.length_a   1.000
_cell.length_b   1.000
_cell.length_c   1.000
_cell.angle_alpha   90.00
_cell.angle_beta   90.00
_cell.angle_gamma   90.00
#
_symmetry.space_group_name_H-M   'P 1'
#
loop_
_entity.id
_entity.type
_entity.pdbx_description
1 polymer ?
#
loop_
_entity_poly.entity_id
_entity_poly.type
_entity_poly.pdbx_seq_one_letter_code
_entity_poly.pdbx_strand_id
1 'polypeptide(L)'
;MLCRAGYNYVLKRTNKDGSDLWRCTNKDSSKCNATLKVKPNPFIILHETSHNHPPRGEADMEIDREMYLCTETLQKNINKPVTQIYGDAVQNLINKGIDLLNPLPQFDNIKKNFTNSEMNRKVYTIHADIGSNQEYANVVPVLYALLPDKTRATYEILFQMIKSQVKEWQPTEISMDFEVTAILAIKDLFPEVKILGCYFHFNRCLWRKAKQLGVVKSKLGVIHVKLCTQLAHLPQTFG
;
A
#
# COMPACT_ATOMS: atom_id res chain seq x y z
N MET A 1 -9.02 15.08 -6.96
CA MET A 1 -10.32 15.38 -6.32
C MET A 1 -11.00 16.44 -7.16
N LEU A 2 -12.33 16.40 -7.29
CA LEU A 2 -13.08 17.41 -8.04
C LEU A 2 -13.97 18.19 -7.06
N CYS A 3 -13.83 19.52 -7.04
CA CYS A 3 -14.63 20.42 -6.21
C CYS A 3 -15.63 21.16 -7.10
N ARG A 4 -16.92 21.08 -6.78
CA ARG A 4 -17.98 21.76 -7.54
C ARG A 4 -19.16 22.13 -6.64
N ALA A 5 -19.61 23.39 -6.76
CA ALA A 5 -20.84 23.90 -6.14
C ALA A 5 -20.97 23.63 -4.62
N GLY A 6 -19.88 23.72 -3.87
CA GLY A 6 -19.91 23.43 -2.42
C GLY A 6 -19.63 21.97 -2.05
N TYR A 7 -19.37 21.10 -3.02
CA TYR A 7 -19.24 19.65 -2.80
C TYR A 7 -17.93 19.09 -3.35
N ASN A 8 -17.38 18.11 -2.63
CA ASN A 8 -16.19 17.37 -3.04
C ASN A 8 -16.55 16.00 -3.59
N TYR A 9 -15.87 15.62 -4.67
CA TYR A 9 -16.07 14.34 -5.31
C TYR A 9 -14.75 13.59 -5.52
N VAL A 10 -14.82 12.26 -5.38
CA VAL A 10 -13.75 11.32 -5.69
C VAL A 10 -14.07 10.54 -6.97
N LEU A 11 -13.06 10.35 -7.81
CA LEU A 11 -13.20 9.58 -9.05
C LEU A 11 -13.52 8.12 -8.69
N LYS A 12 -14.59 7.57 -9.28
CA LYS A 12 -14.95 6.16 -9.11
C LYS A 12 -14.49 5.28 -10.25
N ARG A 13 -14.62 5.77 -11.48
CA ARG A 13 -14.18 5.07 -12.69
C ARG A 13 -14.17 6.01 -13.89
N THR A 14 -13.34 5.68 -14.86
CA THR A 14 -13.40 6.21 -16.22
C THR A 14 -14.07 5.16 -17.11
N ASN A 15 -15.08 5.56 -17.86
CA ASN A 15 -15.84 4.71 -18.76
C ASN A 15 -15.16 4.63 -20.14
N LYS A 16 -15.52 3.61 -20.94
CA LYS A 16 -14.96 3.41 -22.29
C LYS A 16 -15.24 4.57 -23.25
N ASP A 17 -16.29 5.33 -23.01
CA ASP A 17 -16.68 6.53 -23.77
C ASP A 17 -15.82 7.78 -23.42
N GLY A 18 -14.81 7.61 -22.56
CA GLY A 18 -13.94 8.68 -22.06
C GLY A 18 -14.57 9.56 -21.00
N SER A 19 -15.76 9.21 -20.48
CA SER A 19 -16.40 9.94 -19.39
C SER A 19 -16.01 9.40 -18.02
N ASP A 20 -15.84 10.30 -17.05
CA ASP A 20 -15.52 10.00 -15.68
C ASP A 20 -16.78 10.03 -14.81
N LEU A 21 -16.96 9.01 -13.97
CA LEU A 21 -17.97 8.99 -12.93
C LEU A 21 -17.32 9.33 -11.58
N TRP A 22 -17.77 10.43 -11.00
CA TRP A 22 -17.35 10.93 -9.69
C TRP A 22 -18.45 10.70 -8.66
N ARG A 23 -18.08 10.52 -7.40
CA ARG A 23 -19.00 10.30 -6.28
C ARG A 23 -18.66 11.24 -5.12
N CYS A 24 -19.68 11.75 -4.44
CA CYS A 24 -19.53 12.59 -3.26
C CYS A 24 -18.67 11.91 -2.18
N THR A 25 -17.81 12.68 -1.52
CA THR A 25 -16.95 12.22 -0.42
C THR A 25 -17.72 11.85 0.84
N ASN A 26 -18.90 12.43 1.07
CA ASN A 26 -19.70 12.24 2.30
C ASN A 26 -20.59 10.98 2.26
N LYS A 27 -20.15 9.94 1.54
CA LYS A 27 -20.88 8.66 1.51
C LYS A 27 -20.89 7.99 2.88
N ASP A 28 -19.78 8.02 3.61
CA ASP A 28 -19.69 7.28 4.86
C ASP A 28 -20.27 8.06 6.04
N SER A 29 -20.04 9.38 6.06
CA SER A 29 -20.52 10.32 7.07
C SER A 29 -22.01 10.64 6.93
N SER A 30 -22.47 11.05 5.74
CA SER A 30 -23.85 11.51 5.51
C SER A 30 -24.71 10.52 4.72
N LYS A 31 -24.20 9.31 4.44
CA LYS A 31 -24.86 8.34 3.54
C LYS A 31 -25.21 8.93 2.16
N CYS A 32 -24.43 9.92 1.72
CA CYS A 32 -24.66 10.62 0.48
C CYS A 32 -24.33 9.72 -0.72
N ASN A 33 -25.29 9.57 -1.63
CA ASN A 33 -25.13 8.79 -2.85
C ASN A 33 -24.97 9.66 -4.10
N ALA A 34 -24.72 10.96 -3.93
CA ALA A 34 -24.61 11.87 -5.05
C ALA A 34 -23.43 11.51 -5.97
N THR A 35 -23.67 11.60 -7.28
CA THR A 35 -22.74 11.31 -8.35
C THR A 35 -22.71 12.43 -9.38
N LEU A 36 -21.56 12.59 -10.01
CA LEU A 36 -21.30 13.57 -11.05
C LEU A 36 -20.58 12.86 -12.19
N LYS A 37 -21.21 12.78 -13.37
CA LYS A 37 -20.61 12.22 -14.58
C LYS A 37 -20.12 13.36 -15.45
N VAL A 38 -18.84 13.37 -15.78
CA VAL A 38 -18.23 14.42 -16.62
C VAL A 38 -17.48 13.80 -17.79
N LYS A 39 -17.41 14.51 -18.91
CA LYS A 39 -16.40 14.27 -19.94
C LYS A 39 -15.28 15.26 -19.66
N PRO A 40 -14.02 14.83 -19.48
CA PRO A 40 -12.95 15.74 -19.07
C PRO A 40 -12.43 16.61 -20.22
N ASN A 41 -12.54 16.17 -21.48
CA ASN A 41 -12.07 16.92 -22.64
C ASN A 41 -13.06 16.82 -23.83
N PRO A 42 -13.76 17.92 -24.20
CA PRO A 42 -13.91 19.15 -23.41
C PRO A 42 -14.63 18.88 -22.08
N PHE A 43 -14.44 19.75 -21.07
CA PHE A 43 -15.07 19.58 -19.76
C PHE A 43 -16.60 19.79 -19.85
N ILE A 44 -17.35 18.70 -19.91
CA ILE A 44 -18.82 18.70 -20.03
C ILE A 44 -19.43 17.87 -18.91
N ILE A 45 -20.43 18.42 -18.23
CA ILE A 45 -21.21 17.67 -17.25
C ILE A 45 -22.31 16.91 -17.98
N LEU A 46 -22.27 15.59 -17.88
CA LEU A 46 -23.24 14.70 -18.52
C LEU A 46 -24.41 14.40 -17.60
N HIS A 47 -24.16 14.32 -16.29
CA HIS A 47 -25.19 14.00 -15.30
C HIS A 47 -24.74 14.44 -13.90
N GLU A 48 -25.67 15.00 -13.13
CA GLU A 48 -25.44 15.44 -11.75
C GLU A 48 -26.68 15.10 -10.91
N THR A 49 -26.48 14.40 -9.79
CA THR A 49 -27.58 14.05 -8.85
C THR A 49 -27.53 14.92 -7.61
N SER A 50 -28.69 15.18 -7.01
CA SER A 50 -28.81 15.94 -5.77
C SER A 50 -28.10 15.30 -4.58
N HIS A 51 -27.61 16.14 -3.67
CA HIS A 51 -27.05 15.74 -2.38
C HIS A 51 -28.13 15.73 -1.29
N ASN A 52 -27.86 15.01 -0.21
CA ASN A 52 -28.71 14.95 0.99
C ASN A 52 -28.11 15.72 2.19
N HIS A 53 -27.10 16.55 1.94
CA HIS A 53 -26.43 17.38 2.94
C HIS A 53 -26.13 18.75 2.35
N PRO A 54 -25.99 19.80 3.18
CA PRO A 54 -25.68 21.14 2.70
C PRO A 54 -24.29 21.21 2.04
N PRO A 55 -24.05 22.21 1.18
CA PRO A 55 -22.72 22.53 0.65
C PRO A 55 -21.80 23.00 1.78
N ARG A 56 -20.49 22.75 1.62
CA ARG A 56 -19.46 23.28 2.54
C ARG A 56 -19.18 24.74 2.21
N GLY A 57 -18.71 25.49 3.21
CA GLY A 57 -18.31 26.88 3.04
C GLY A 57 -17.14 27.02 2.06
N GLU A 58 -17.01 28.19 1.44
CA GLU A 58 -15.94 28.46 0.46
C GLU A 58 -14.54 28.30 1.06
N ALA A 59 -14.33 28.77 2.29
CA ALA A 59 -13.07 28.60 3.01
C ALA A 59 -12.73 27.12 3.25
N ASP A 60 -13.71 26.30 3.64
CA ASP A 60 -13.52 24.86 3.83
C ASP A 60 -13.15 24.16 2.51
N MET A 61 -13.80 24.54 1.41
CA MET A 61 -13.48 24.00 0.09
C MET A 61 -12.06 24.34 -0.35
N GLU A 62 -11.60 25.55 -0.06
CA GLU A 62 -10.25 25.98 -0.42
C GLU A 62 -9.20 25.26 0.42
N ILE A 63 -9.46 25.06 1.72
CA ILE A 63 -8.63 24.20 2.57
C ILE A 63 -8.56 22.79 1.99
N ASP A 64 -9.70 22.16 1.68
CA ASP A 64 -9.72 20.81 1.12
C ASP A 64 -8.92 20.72 -0.19
N ARG A 65 -9.05 21.73 -1.06
CA ARG A 65 -8.33 21.82 -2.34
C ARG A 65 -6.82 21.92 -2.13
N GLU A 66 -6.36 22.85 -1.31
CA GLU A 66 -4.92 23.03 -1.04
C GLU A 66 -4.33 21.78 -0.38
N MET A 67 -5.06 21.15 0.54
CA MET A 67 -4.60 19.91 1.17
C MET A 67 -4.53 18.75 0.17
N TYR A 68 -5.45 18.68 -0.80
CA TYR A 68 -5.35 17.73 -1.90
C TYR A 68 -4.12 17.99 -2.79
N LEU A 69 -3.84 19.25 -3.15
CA LEU A 69 -2.66 19.61 -3.95
C LEU A 69 -1.36 19.31 -3.20
N CYS A 70 -1.33 19.54 -1.88
CA CYS A 70 -0.25 19.12 -1.01
C CYS A 70 0.01 17.61 -1.14
N THR A 71 -1.05 16.78 -1.11
CA THR A 71 -0.90 15.31 -1.30
C THR A 71 -0.40 14.92 -2.68
N GLU A 72 -0.87 15.56 -3.76
CA GLU A 72 -0.37 15.29 -5.11
C GLU A 72 1.09 15.71 -5.28
N THR A 73 1.49 16.82 -4.67
CA THR A 73 2.86 17.34 -4.73
C THR A 73 3.84 16.42 -4.03
N LEU A 74 3.43 15.84 -2.90
CA LEU A 74 4.20 14.83 -2.17
C LEU A 74 4.41 13.56 -3.00
N GLN A 75 3.38 13.09 -3.69
CA GLN A 75 3.49 11.92 -4.55
C GLN A 75 4.48 12.13 -5.71
N LYS A 76 4.58 13.36 -6.23
CA LYS A 76 5.47 13.70 -7.35
C LYS A 76 6.90 14.06 -6.91
N ASN A 77 7.09 14.59 -5.70
CA ASN A 77 8.38 15.12 -5.23
C ASN A 77 8.90 14.38 -4.00
N ILE A 78 9.42 13.17 -4.22
CA ILE A 78 9.89 12.24 -3.18
C ILE A 78 11.02 12.82 -2.30
N ASN A 79 11.83 13.73 -2.82
CA ASN A 79 13.03 14.23 -2.14
C ASN A 79 12.78 15.49 -1.29
N LYS A 80 11.57 16.06 -1.35
CA LYS A 80 11.23 17.25 -0.57
C LYS A 80 10.64 16.84 0.79
N PRO A 81 11.10 17.41 1.91
CA PRO A 81 10.53 17.13 3.22
C PRO A 81 9.03 17.46 3.29
N VAL A 82 8.26 16.58 3.93
CA VAL A 82 6.80 16.75 4.11
C VAL A 82 6.48 18.06 4.81
N THR A 83 7.31 18.44 5.79
CA THR A 83 7.19 19.70 6.55
C THR A 83 7.28 20.92 5.65
N GLN A 84 8.15 20.90 4.64
CA GLN A 84 8.29 22.01 3.71
C GLN A 84 7.08 22.11 2.79
N ILE A 85 6.64 21.01 2.18
CA ILE A 85 5.48 21.02 1.28
C ILE A 85 4.21 21.43 2.02
N TYR A 86 4.03 20.94 3.26
CA TYR A 86 2.93 21.37 4.12
C TYR A 86 3.02 22.86 4.45
N GLY A 87 4.21 23.35 4.83
CA GLY A 87 4.44 24.76 5.12
C GLY A 87 4.05 25.66 3.94
N ASP A 88 4.45 25.29 2.73
CA ASP A 88 4.10 26.00 1.49
C ASP A 88 2.57 26.02 1.29
N ALA A 89 1.89 24.89 1.50
CA ALA A 89 0.43 24.79 1.36
C ALA A 89 -0.32 25.65 2.39
N VAL A 90 0.13 25.65 3.64
CA VAL A 90 -0.45 26.51 4.69
C VAL A 90 -0.19 27.99 4.39
N GLN A 91 1.01 28.33 3.90
CA GLN A 91 1.32 29.71 3.51
C GLN A 91 0.42 30.19 2.38
N ASN A 92 0.08 29.33 1.41
CA ASN A 92 -0.89 29.66 0.36
C ASN A 92 -2.28 29.96 0.93
N LEU A 93 -2.73 29.21 1.95
CA LEU A 93 -4.00 29.48 2.62
C LEU A 93 -3.99 30.80 3.39
N ILE A 94 -2.89 31.09 4.09
CA ILE A 94 -2.70 32.38 4.80
C ILE A 94 -2.69 33.54 3.80
N ASN A 95 -2.00 33.40 2.67
CA ASN A 95 -1.96 34.43 1.63
C ASN A 95 -3.35 34.70 1.02
N LYS A 96 -4.27 33.73 1.10
CA LYS A 96 -5.67 33.86 0.69
C LYS A 96 -6.58 34.38 1.83
N GLY A 97 -6.02 34.69 3.01
CA GLY A 97 -6.76 35.17 4.19
C GLY A 97 -7.67 34.13 4.84
N ILE A 98 -7.45 32.84 4.55
CA ILE A 98 -8.31 31.75 5.04
C ILE A 98 -8.23 31.59 6.56
N ASP A 99 -7.07 31.91 7.14
CA ASP A 99 -6.80 31.87 8.59
C ASP A 99 -7.71 32.80 9.40
N LEU A 100 -8.25 33.85 8.79
CA LEU A 100 -9.20 34.78 9.41
C LEU A 100 -10.64 34.24 9.42
N LEU A 101 -10.95 33.31 8.52
CA LEU A 101 -12.29 32.77 8.33
C LEU A 101 -12.45 31.43 9.06
N ASN A 102 -11.48 30.53 8.87
CA ASN A 102 -11.54 29.16 9.36
C ASN A 102 -10.20 28.76 10.00
N PRO A 103 -10.23 27.85 10.99
CA PRO A 103 -9.00 27.32 11.57
C PRO A 103 -8.19 26.59 10.49
N LEU A 104 -6.91 26.93 10.39
CA LEU A 104 -5.99 26.27 9.48
C LEU A 104 -5.85 24.78 9.84
N PRO A 105 -5.66 23.92 8.84
CA PRO A 105 -5.42 22.52 9.09
C PRO A 105 -4.18 22.36 9.97
N GLN A 106 -4.22 21.42 10.91
CA GLN A 106 -3.08 21.11 11.76
C GLN A 106 -2.24 19.98 11.18
N PHE A 107 -0.91 20.08 11.33
CA PHE A 107 0.04 19.13 10.76
C PHE A 107 -0.25 17.68 11.15
N ASP A 108 -0.65 17.42 12.39
CA ASP A 108 -0.94 16.07 12.90
C ASP A 108 -2.15 15.41 12.22
N ASN A 109 -3.17 16.20 11.85
CA ASN A 109 -4.33 15.68 11.13
C ASN A 109 -3.95 15.28 9.70
N ILE A 110 -2.98 15.98 9.11
CA ILE A 110 -2.50 15.62 7.79
C ILE A 110 -1.50 14.49 7.89
N LYS A 111 -0.67 14.41 8.93
CA LYS A 111 0.21 13.26 9.21
C LYS A 111 -0.55 11.93 9.19
N LYS A 112 -1.81 11.88 9.63
CA LYS A 112 -2.65 10.66 9.54
C LYS A 112 -3.07 10.31 8.10
N ASN A 113 -3.40 11.32 7.29
CA ASN A 113 -3.65 11.15 5.86
C ASN A 113 -2.34 10.88 5.09
N PHE A 114 -1.21 11.37 5.60
CA PHE A 114 0.14 11.10 5.15
C PHE A 114 0.58 9.71 5.58
N THR A 115 0.28 9.14 6.74
CA THR A 115 0.63 7.72 6.99
C THR A 115 -0.10 6.73 6.06
N ASN A 116 -1.17 7.18 5.40
CA ASN A 116 -1.82 6.47 4.29
C ASN A 116 -1.27 6.85 2.89
N SER A 117 -0.54 7.97 2.73
CA SER A 117 -0.09 8.54 1.43
C SER A 117 1.40 8.96 1.32
N GLU A 118 2.17 9.05 2.40
CA GLU A 118 3.39 8.25 2.61
C GLU A 118 3.06 6.86 2.06
N MET A 119 3.16 6.75 0.74
CA MET A 119 4.21 5.98 0.16
C MET A 119 4.34 4.73 1.01
N ASN A 120 3.51 3.74 0.68
CA ASN A 120 3.47 2.39 1.27
C ASN A 120 4.83 1.71 1.00
N ARG A 121 5.92 2.38 1.41
CA ARG A 121 7.29 1.98 1.25
C ARG A 121 7.51 0.94 2.29
N LYS A 122 7.24 -0.29 1.87
CA LYS A 122 7.45 -1.45 2.71
C LYS A 122 8.94 -1.65 2.79
N VAL A 123 9.44 -1.69 4.02
CA VAL A 123 10.80 -2.16 4.28
C VAL A 123 10.83 -3.61 3.82
N TYR A 124 11.68 -3.88 2.83
CA TYR A 124 12.03 -5.22 2.39
C TYR A 124 13.39 -5.56 2.97
N THR A 125 13.49 -6.73 3.59
CA THR A 125 14.70 -7.17 4.28
C THR A 125 15.19 -8.47 3.69
N ILE A 126 16.48 -8.53 3.39
CA ILE A 126 17.16 -9.77 2.98
C ILE A 126 18.08 -10.16 4.11
N HIS A 127 18.00 -11.44 4.48
CA HIS A 127 18.84 -12.03 5.50
C HIS A 127 19.70 -13.11 4.87
N ALA A 128 20.94 -13.23 5.34
CA ALA A 128 21.85 -14.30 4.95
C ALA A 128 22.02 -15.26 6.11
N ASP A 129 22.00 -16.56 5.79
CA ASP A 129 22.47 -17.59 6.69
C ASP A 129 24.00 -17.64 6.60
N ILE A 130 24.68 -17.38 7.72
CA ILE A 130 26.14 -17.33 7.81
C ILE A 130 26.70 -18.52 8.59
N GLY A 131 25.93 -19.61 8.72
CA GLY A 131 26.39 -20.86 9.33
C GLY A 131 25.45 -21.41 10.40
N SER A 132 24.14 -21.45 10.12
CA SER A 132 23.19 -22.17 10.96
C SER A 132 23.56 -23.65 11.03
N ASN A 133 23.36 -24.25 12.21
CA ASN A 133 23.53 -25.68 12.43
C ASN A 133 22.25 -26.26 13.08
N GLN A 134 22.31 -27.52 13.50
CA GLN A 134 21.14 -28.21 14.07
C GLN A 134 20.68 -27.64 15.43
N GLU A 135 21.56 -26.94 16.15
CA GLU A 135 21.26 -26.36 17.46
C GLU A 135 20.97 -24.85 17.41
N TYR A 136 21.57 -24.12 16.47
CA TYR A 136 21.50 -22.66 16.41
C TYR A 136 21.27 -22.16 14.98
N ALA A 137 20.31 -21.25 14.82
CA ALA A 137 20.13 -20.48 13.60
C ALA A 137 21.01 -19.24 13.63
N ASN A 138 21.87 -19.06 12.62
CA ASN A 138 22.75 -17.91 12.48
C ASN A 138 22.38 -17.12 11.22
N VAL A 139 21.28 -16.39 11.32
CA VAL A 139 20.70 -15.61 10.22
C VAL A 139 20.79 -14.13 10.56
N VAL A 140 21.48 -13.36 9.72
CA VAL A 140 21.71 -11.92 9.93
C VAL A 140 21.08 -11.10 8.81
N PRO A 141 20.48 -9.93 9.11
CA PRO A 141 20.02 -9.02 8.08
C PRO A 141 21.23 -8.44 7.33
N VAL A 142 21.24 -8.61 6.01
CA VAL A 142 22.34 -8.13 5.15
C VAL A 142 21.93 -6.95 4.29
N LEU A 143 20.62 -6.75 4.07
CA LEU A 143 20.12 -5.65 3.25
C LEU A 143 18.73 -5.20 3.69
N TYR A 144 18.54 -3.88 3.67
CA TYR A 144 17.27 -3.21 3.87
C TYR A 144 16.97 -2.35 2.64
N ALA A 145 15.76 -2.46 2.09
CA ALA A 145 15.30 -1.67 0.96
C ALA A 145 13.93 -1.06 1.23
N LEU A 146 13.71 0.19 0.81
CA LEU A 146 12.41 0.84 0.88
C LEU A 146 11.73 0.76 -0.49
N LEU A 147 10.73 -0.10 -0.62
CA LEU A 147 10.09 -0.39 -1.91
C LEU A 147 8.82 0.41 -2.14
N PRO A 148 8.69 1.23 -3.20
CA PRO A 148 7.53 2.10 -3.42
C PRO A 148 6.20 1.33 -3.55
N ASP A 149 6.26 0.08 -4.01
CA ASP A 149 5.12 -0.80 -4.19
C ASP A 149 5.56 -2.29 -4.13
N LYS A 150 4.63 -3.20 -4.45
CA LYS A 150 4.82 -4.66 -4.50
C LYS A 150 4.71 -5.23 -5.91
N THR A 151 5.07 -4.43 -6.91
CA THR A 151 5.01 -4.86 -8.31
C THR A 151 6.23 -5.71 -8.67
N ARG A 152 6.08 -6.55 -9.70
CA ARG A 152 7.19 -7.36 -10.23
C ARG A 152 8.37 -6.49 -10.68
N ALA A 153 8.10 -5.39 -11.39
CA ALA A 153 9.12 -4.46 -11.87
C ALA A 153 9.96 -3.88 -10.71
N THR A 154 9.32 -3.51 -9.60
CA THR A 154 10.03 -3.04 -8.40
C THR A 154 10.98 -4.11 -7.84
N TYR A 155 10.55 -5.38 -7.78
CA TYR A 155 11.40 -6.48 -7.33
C TYR A 155 12.54 -6.80 -8.31
N GLU A 156 12.28 -6.78 -9.62
CA GLU A 156 13.31 -6.98 -10.65
C GLU A 156 14.42 -5.94 -10.52
N ILE A 157 14.05 -4.66 -10.38
CA ILE A 157 15.00 -3.56 -10.17
C ILE A 157 15.81 -3.81 -8.88
N LEU A 158 15.14 -4.12 -7.77
CA LEU A 158 15.83 -4.41 -6.50
C LEU A 158 16.87 -5.53 -6.66
N PHE A 159 16.46 -6.68 -7.20
CA PHE A 159 17.34 -7.84 -7.30
C PHE A 159 18.48 -7.63 -8.31
N GLN A 160 18.22 -6.93 -9.42
CA GLN A 160 19.26 -6.54 -10.38
C GLN A 160 20.28 -5.59 -9.73
N MET A 161 19.81 -4.60 -8.97
CA MET A 161 20.70 -3.70 -8.21
C MET A 161 21.59 -4.50 -7.26
N ILE A 162 21.03 -5.46 -6.52
CA ILE A 162 21.81 -6.30 -5.61
C ILE A 162 22.86 -7.11 -6.37
N LYS A 163 22.48 -7.78 -7.46
CA LYS A 163 23.41 -8.57 -8.29
C LYS A 163 24.51 -7.72 -8.92
N SER A 164 24.22 -6.46 -9.23
CA SER A 164 25.23 -5.53 -9.77
C SER A 164 26.29 -5.14 -8.74
N GLN A 165 25.90 -5.03 -7.46
CA GLN A 165 26.80 -4.69 -6.35
C GLN A 165 27.53 -5.93 -5.82
N VAL A 166 26.87 -7.08 -5.82
CA VAL A 166 27.39 -8.37 -5.34
C VAL A 166 27.45 -9.33 -6.53
N LYS A 167 28.48 -9.19 -7.36
CA LYS A 167 28.64 -9.97 -8.61
C LYS A 167 28.72 -11.49 -8.36
N GLU A 168 29.21 -11.87 -7.20
CA GLU A 168 29.37 -13.26 -6.76
C GLU A 168 28.06 -13.86 -6.21
N TRP A 169 27.00 -13.06 -6.09
CA TRP A 169 25.71 -13.54 -5.61
C TRP A 169 25.08 -14.50 -6.63
N GLN A 170 25.27 -15.80 -6.36
CA GLN A 170 24.68 -16.91 -7.11
C GLN A 170 24.05 -17.90 -6.13
N PRO A 171 22.87 -17.58 -5.59
CA PRO A 171 22.20 -18.43 -4.63
C PRO A 171 21.70 -19.71 -5.30
N THR A 172 21.91 -20.85 -4.65
CA THR A 172 21.34 -22.15 -5.06
C THR A 172 19.94 -22.34 -4.48
N GLU A 173 19.71 -21.86 -3.27
CA GLU A 173 18.41 -21.89 -2.58
C GLU A 173 18.09 -20.52 -1.96
N ILE A 174 16.83 -20.10 -2.03
CA ILE A 174 16.33 -18.88 -1.38
C ILE A 174 15.06 -19.22 -0.62
N SER A 175 15.03 -18.88 0.67
CA SER A 175 13.81 -18.91 1.47
C SER A 175 13.12 -17.55 1.42
N MET A 176 11.85 -17.51 1.01
CA MET A 176 11.09 -16.27 0.92
C MET A 176 9.58 -16.47 1.12
N ASP A 177 8.87 -15.36 1.24
CA ASP A 177 7.41 -15.33 1.36
C ASP A 177 6.73 -15.81 0.07
N PHE A 178 5.49 -16.27 0.19
CA PHE A 178 4.68 -16.76 -0.93
C PHE A 178 4.13 -15.62 -1.83
N GLU A 179 4.92 -14.57 -2.05
CA GLU A 179 4.57 -13.44 -2.90
C GLU A 179 4.98 -13.72 -4.35
N VAL A 180 3.99 -14.01 -5.20
CA VAL A 180 4.21 -14.45 -6.59
C VAL A 180 5.06 -13.48 -7.39
N THR A 181 4.86 -12.16 -7.24
CA THR A 181 5.63 -11.14 -7.98
C THR A 181 7.11 -11.16 -7.62
N ALA A 182 7.46 -11.34 -6.34
CA ALA A 182 8.84 -11.46 -5.89
C ALA A 182 9.47 -12.79 -6.34
N ILE A 183 8.73 -13.90 -6.27
CA ILE A 183 9.17 -15.23 -6.73
C ILE A 183 9.49 -15.21 -8.23
N LEU A 184 8.64 -14.57 -9.04
CA LEU A 184 8.87 -14.47 -10.48
C LEU A 184 10.09 -13.60 -10.80
N ALA A 185 10.21 -12.44 -10.15
CA ALA A 185 11.34 -11.54 -10.35
C ALA A 185 12.70 -12.20 -10.03
N ILE A 186 12.78 -12.98 -8.93
CA ILE A 186 14.03 -13.67 -8.58
C ILE A 186 14.32 -14.85 -9.51
N LYS A 187 13.29 -15.56 -10.00
CA LYS A 187 13.45 -16.64 -10.98
C LYS A 187 13.89 -16.15 -12.35
N ASP A 188 13.46 -14.98 -12.78
CA ASP A 188 13.98 -14.39 -14.02
C ASP A 188 15.48 -14.09 -13.90
N LEU A 189 15.93 -13.68 -12.71
CA LEU A 189 17.33 -13.34 -12.45
C LEU A 189 18.22 -14.57 -12.23
N PHE A 190 17.65 -15.62 -11.65
CA PHE A 190 18.28 -16.90 -11.33
C PHE A 190 17.32 -18.07 -11.65
N PRO A 191 17.25 -18.53 -12.91
CA PRO A 191 16.27 -19.55 -13.34
C PRO A 191 16.37 -20.87 -12.57
N GLU A 192 17.59 -21.26 -12.21
CA GLU A 192 17.89 -22.53 -11.53
C GLU A 192 17.78 -22.44 -10.00
N VAL A 193 17.46 -21.27 -9.43
CA VAL A 193 17.36 -21.13 -7.97
C VAL A 193 16.17 -21.91 -7.43
N LYS A 194 16.40 -22.69 -6.37
CA LYS A 194 15.34 -23.37 -5.66
C LYS A 194 14.69 -22.41 -4.67
N ILE A 195 13.40 -22.17 -4.85
CA ILE A 195 12.61 -21.32 -3.95
C ILE A 195 12.02 -22.19 -2.84
N LEU A 196 12.43 -21.92 -1.61
CA LEU A 196 11.88 -22.50 -0.40
C LEU A 196 10.83 -21.54 0.17
N GLY A 197 9.64 -22.06 0.45
CA GLY A 197 8.59 -21.27 1.10
C GLY A 197 8.92 -21.01 2.56
N CYS A 198 8.74 -19.77 3.02
CA CYS A 198 8.94 -19.42 4.42
C CYS A 198 7.96 -20.19 5.32
N TYR A 199 8.51 -21.03 6.22
CA TYR A 199 7.73 -21.86 7.14
C TYR A 199 6.80 -21.04 8.05
N PHE A 200 7.26 -19.89 8.55
CA PHE A 200 6.46 -18.99 9.36
C PHE A 200 5.19 -18.52 8.62
N HIS A 201 5.35 -18.13 7.35
CA HIS A 201 4.23 -17.71 6.51
C HIS A 201 3.33 -18.87 6.13
N PHE A 202 3.88 -20.06 5.90
CA PHE A 202 3.12 -21.27 5.66
C PHE A 202 2.19 -21.58 6.84
N ASN A 203 2.74 -21.60 8.07
CA ASN A 203 1.98 -21.82 9.29
C ASN A 203 0.84 -20.82 9.45
N ARG A 204 1.14 -19.53 9.24
CA ARG A 204 0.12 -18.47 9.31
C ARG A 204 -1.01 -18.68 8.29
N CYS A 205 -0.67 -19.07 7.07
CA CYS A 205 -1.65 -19.37 6.03
C CYS A 205 -2.53 -20.58 6.40
N LEU A 206 -1.92 -21.64 6.94
CA LEU A 206 -2.63 -22.84 7.37
C LEU A 206 -3.63 -22.54 8.48
N TRP A 207 -3.20 -21.83 9.54
CA TRP A 207 -4.07 -21.42 10.64
C TRP A 207 -5.21 -20.52 10.19
N ARG A 208 -4.94 -19.57 9.29
CA ARG A 208 -5.97 -18.69 8.71
C ARG A 208 -7.01 -19.51 7.94
N LYS A 209 -6.58 -20.47 7.11
CA LYS A 209 -7.49 -21.32 6.34
C LYS A 209 -8.30 -22.24 7.25
N ALA A 210 -7.67 -22.84 8.27
CA ALA A 210 -8.35 -23.68 9.24
C ALA A 210 -9.45 -22.91 10.02
N LYS A 211 -9.19 -21.64 10.35
CA LYS A 211 -10.20 -20.75 10.95
C LYS A 211 -11.38 -20.50 10.00
N GLN A 212 -11.11 -20.20 8.74
CA GLN A 212 -12.15 -19.98 7.71
C GLN A 212 -13.03 -21.22 7.51
N LEU A 213 -12.43 -22.41 7.55
CA LEU A 213 -13.12 -23.68 7.40
C LEU A 213 -13.80 -24.16 8.70
N GLY A 214 -13.64 -23.44 9.81
CA GLY A 214 -14.21 -23.84 11.10
C GLY A 214 -13.56 -25.06 11.76
N VAL A 215 -12.41 -25.52 11.26
CA VAL A 215 -11.69 -26.71 11.79
C VAL A 215 -11.22 -26.48 13.22
N VAL A 216 -10.85 -25.25 13.56
CA VAL A 216 -10.34 -24.87 14.89
C VAL A 216 -11.44 -24.72 15.96
N LYS A 217 -12.69 -25.13 15.67
CA LYS A 217 -13.80 -25.11 16.66
C LYS A 217 -13.71 -26.26 17.67
N SER A 218 -13.00 -27.34 17.35
CA SER A 218 -12.83 -28.50 18.22
C SER A 218 -11.36 -28.69 18.60
N LYS A 219 -11.13 -29.29 19.77
CA LYS A 219 -9.77 -29.63 20.25
C LYS A 219 -9.04 -30.54 19.26
N LEU A 220 -9.74 -31.51 18.67
CA LEU A 220 -9.18 -32.42 17.68
C LEU A 220 -8.76 -31.68 16.39
N GLY A 221 -9.58 -30.75 15.90
CA GLY A 221 -9.24 -29.96 14.72
C GLY A 221 -8.03 -29.05 14.95
N VAL A 222 -7.88 -28.47 16.15
CA VAL A 222 -6.67 -27.72 16.53
C VAL A 222 -5.42 -28.62 16.52
N ILE A 223 -5.53 -29.87 17.01
CA ILE A 223 -4.43 -30.84 16.97
C ILE A 223 -4.05 -31.18 15.52
N HIS A 224 -5.03 -31.45 14.65
CA HIS A 224 -4.75 -31.73 13.24
C HIS A 224 -4.01 -30.58 12.55
N VAL A 225 -4.43 -29.33 12.77
CA VAL A 225 -3.74 -28.17 12.20
C VAL A 225 -2.30 -28.08 12.71
N LYS A 226 -2.07 -28.33 14.00
CA LYS A 226 -0.70 -28.40 14.56
C LYS A 226 0.12 -29.51 13.88
N LEU A 227 -0.42 -30.71 13.73
CA LEU A 227 0.29 -31.80 13.04
C LEU A 227 0.61 -31.44 11.59
N CYS A 228 -0.32 -30.82 10.86
CA CYS A 228 -0.09 -30.34 9.51
C CYS A 228 1.01 -29.26 9.44
N THR A 229 1.15 -28.39 10.45
CA THR A 229 2.31 -27.48 10.51
C THR A 229 3.64 -28.24 10.67
N GLN A 230 3.65 -29.34 11.43
CA GLN A 230 4.88 -30.10 11.68
C GLN A 230 5.33 -30.98 10.50
N LEU A 231 4.50 -31.18 9.48
CA LEU A 231 4.87 -31.97 8.29
C LEU A 231 6.15 -31.45 7.63
N ALA A 232 6.41 -30.14 7.67
CA ALA A 232 7.62 -29.54 7.11
C ALA A 232 8.92 -29.94 7.84
N HIS A 233 8.81 -30.49 9.05
CA HIS A 233 9.94 -30.94 9.86
C HIS A 233 10.13 -32.46 9.85
N LEU A 234 9.27 -33.20 9.14
CA LEU A 234 9.45 -34.64 9.02
C LEU A 234 10.70 -34.95 8.19
N PRO A 235 11.45 -36.01 8.55
CA PRO A 235 12.60 -36.44 7.77
C PRO A 235 12.14 -36.84 6.36
N GLN A 236 12.99 -36.57 5.36
CA GLN A 236 12.69 -36.89 3.96
C GLN A 236 12.59 -38.40 3.70
N THR A 237 13.17 -39.21 4.59
CA THR A 237 13.09 -40.67 4.56
C THR A 237 12.82 -41.19 5.97
N PHE A 238 11.85 -42.08 6.10
CA PHE A 238 11.70 -42.91 7.29
C PHE A 238 12.59 -44.13 7.10
N GLY A 239 13.60 -44.27 7.94
CA GLY A 239 14.47 -45.45 7.99
C GLY A 239 13.75 -46.66 8.55
#